data_AF-A0A329MBT1-F1
#
_entry.id   AF-A0A329MBT1-F1
#
_cell.length_a   1.000
_cell.length_b   1.000
_cell.length_c   1.000
_cell.angle_alpha   90.00
_cell.angle_beta   90.00
_cell.angle_gamma   90.00
#
_symmetry.space_group_name_H-M   'P 1'
#
loop_
_entity.id
_entity.type
_entity.pdbx_description
1 polymer ?
#
loop_
_entity_poly.entity_id
_entity_poly.type
_entity_poly.pdbx_seq_one_letter_code
_entity_poly.pdbx_strand_id
1 'polypeptide(L)'
;MRNIALLEATLAKIQDHPELHDQSLVFQRNECGTAACFMGWACMLAGYTPVLTGSFFGPHTTGSVVADARGRRHIALLTAYDLLGLTTDEGAKLAAPYNTVRQLELMVKALVNGEELGHPDEYKD
;
A
#
# COMPACT_ATOMS: atom_id res chain seq x y z
N MET A 1 -7.13 -3.76 -16.28
CA MET A 1 -7.14 -2.30 -16.54
C MET A 1 -6.80 -1.63 -15.23
N ARG A 2 -5.88 -0.67 -15.23
CA ARG A 2 -5.42 0.00 -14.01
C ARG A 2 -6.53 0.86 -13.40
N ASN A 3 -6.61 0.85 -12.08
CA ASN A 3 -7.51 1.71 -11.32
C ASN A 3 -6.79 3.02 -10.98
N ILE A 4 -6.78 3.93 -11.96
CA ILE A 4 -6.07 5.22 -11.86
C ILE A 4 -6.54 6.04 -10.65
N ALA A 5 -7.85 6.11 -10.44
CA ALA A 5 -8.42 6.86 -9.32
C ALA A 5 -7.92 6.34 -7.96
N LEU A 6 -7.79 5.02 -7.79
CA LEU A 6 -7.28 4.45 -6.54
C LEU A 6 -5.76 4.64 -6.39
N LEU A 7 -4.98 4.58 -7.46
CA LEU A 7 -3.55 4.89 -7.43
C LEU A 7 -3.30 6.32 -6.94
N GLU A 8 -4.01 7.29 -7.53
CA GLU A 8 -3.90 8.71 -7.18
C GLU A 8 -4.40 8.98 -5.76
N ALA A 9 -5.55 8.41 -5.37
CA ALA A 9 -6.09 8.57 -4.03
C ALA A 9 -5.17 7.98 -2.95
N THR A 10 -4.48 6.86 -3.26
CA THR A 10 -3.52 6.24 -2.34
C THR A 10 -2.30 7.12 -2.16
N LEU A 11 -1.74 7.68 -3.24
CA LEU A 11 -0.63 8.61 -3.17
C LEU A 11 -1.01 9.88 -2.38
N ALA A 12 -2.18 10.46 -2.68
CA ALA A 12 -2.68 11.63 -1.96
C ALA A 12 -2.81 11.36 -0.46
N LYS A 13 -3.33 10.19 -0.07
CA LYS A 13 -3.42 9.80 1.35
C LYS A 13 -2.06 9.77 2.05
N ILE A 14 -1.02 9.28 1.38
CA ILE A 14 0.35 9.23 1.90
C ILE A 14 0.95 10.63 2.00
N GLN A 15 0.70 11.49 1.00
CA GLN A 15 1.20 12.86 0.99
C GLN A 15 0.52 13.75 2.04
N ASP A 16 -0.78 13.57 2.26
CA ASP A 16 -1.56 14.32 3.25
C ASP A 16 -1.26 13.89 4.69
N HIS A 17 -0.81 12.65 4.87
CA HIS A 17 -0.54 12.04 6.19
C HIS A 17 0.75 11.20 6.21
N PRO A 18 1.92 11.82 5.97
CA PRO A 18 3.19 11.10 5.92
C PRO A 18 3.53 10.40 7.25
N GLU A 19 3.02 10.89 8.38
CA GLU A 19 3.17 10.29 9.70
C GLU A 19 2.45 8.94 9.88
N LEU A 20 1.49 8.64 8.98
CA LEU A 20 0.78 7.37 8.93
C LEU A 20 1.25 6.47 7.77
N HIS A 21 2.35 6.83 7.12
CA HIS A 21 2.97 6.02 6.08
C HIS A 21 4.21 5.30 6.61
N ASP A 22 4.21 3.97 6.50
CA ASP A 22 5.39 3.15 6.69
C ASP A 22 5.45 2.13 5.56
N GLN A 23 6.33 2.37 4.59
CA GLN A 23 6.46 1.51 3.42
C GLN A 23 6.97 0.10 3.77
N SER A 24 7.62 -0.08 4.93
CA SER A 24 8.18 -1.37 5.36
C SER A 24 7.15 -2.33 5.96
N LEU A 25 5.95 -1.84 6.30
CA LEU A 25 4.90 -2.62 6.95
C LEU A 25 3.56 -2.46 6.24
N VAL A 26 2.88 -3.57 5.97
CA VAL A 26 1.55 -3.54 5.34
C VAL A 26 0.55 -2.80 6.23
N PHE A 27 0.49 -3.18 7.51
CA PHE A 27 -0.22 -2.43 8.54
C PHE A 27 0.56 -2.46 9.85
N GLN A 28 0.53 -1.35 10.57
CA GLN A 28 1.00 -1.23 11.95
C GLN A 28 0.05 -0.33 12.73
N ARG A 29 -0.40 -0.75 13.91
CA ARG A 29 -1.06 0.16 14.85
C ARG A 29 -0.04 0.80 15.76
N ASN A 30 -0.08 2.12 15.83
CA ASN A 30 0.68 2.95 16.75
C ASN A 30 -0.29 3.82 17.58
N GLU A 31 0.26 4.70 18.41
CA GLU A 31 -0.54 5.59 19.28
C GLU A 31 -1.39 6.59 18.48
N CYS A 32 -0.96 6.96 17.28
CA CYS A 32 -1.64 7.92 16.41
C CYS A 32 -2.72 7.28 15.51
N GLY A 33 -2.77 5.95 15.40
CA GLY A 33 -3.72 5.24 14.55
C GLY A 33 -3.12 4.02 13.86
N THR A 34 -3.54 3.77 12.63
CA THR A 34 -3.00 2.71 11.78
C THR A 34 -2.12 3.34 10.71
N ALA A 35 -0.82 3.03 10.77
CA ALA A 35 0.12 3.28 9.69
C ALA A 35 0.10 2.13 8.67
N ALA A 36 0.37 2.43 7.41
CA ALA A 36 0.38 1.45 6.33
C ALA A 36 1.32 1.84 5.18
N CYS A 37 1.81 0.84 4.46
CA CYS A 37 2.48 1.04 3.18
C CYS A 37 1.44 1.40 2.08
N PHE A 38 1.92 1.65 0.86
CA PHE A 38 1.05 1.96 -0.27
C PHE A 38 -0.05 0.91 -0.49
N MET A 39 0.29 -0.38 -0.41
CA MET A 39 -0.68 -1.47 -0.63
C MET A 39 -1.72 -1.56 0.48
N GLY A 40 -1.32 -1.28 1.73
CA GLY A 40 -2.24 -1.24 2.86
C GLY A 40 -3.24 -0.10 2.73
N TRP A 41 -2.78 1.10 2.36
CA TRP A 41 -3.65 2.25 2.12
C TRP A 41 -4.63 2.01 0.96
N ALA A 42 -4.17 1.44 -0.15
CA ALA A 42 -5.03 1.09 -1.28
C ALA A 42 -6.19 0.16 -0.86
N CYS A 43 -5.91 -0.84 -0.02
CA CYS A 43 -6.96 -1.71 0.52
C CYS A 43 -7.95 -0.95 1.40
N MET A 44 -7.46 -0.12 2.32
CA MET A 44 -8.31 0.65 3.24
C MET A 44 -9.21 1.65 2.50
N LEU A 45 -8.68 2.33 1.49
CA LEU A 45 -9.44 3.24 0.64
C LEU A 45 -10.50 2.52 -0.21
N ALA A 46 -10.26 1.26 -0.56
CA ALA A 46 -11.23 0.39 -1.22
C ALA A 46 -12.28 -0.22 -0.26
N GLY A 47 -12.27 0.15 1.02
CA GLY A 47 -13.26 -0.28 2.03
C GLY A 47 -12.92 -1.59 2.73
N TYR A 48 -11.69 -2.11 2.59
CA TYR A 48 -11.23 -3.26 3.35
C TYR A 48 -10.73 -2.85 4.74
N THR A 49 -10.94 -3.73 5.73
CA THR A 49 -10.52 -3.48 7.11
C THR A 49 -9.26 -4.28 7.45
N PRO A 50 -8.18 -3.66 7.99
CA PRO A 50 -7.00 -4.38 8.44
C PRO A 50 -7.32 -5.41 9.52
N VAL A 51 -6.81 -6.63 9.37
CA VAL A 51 -6.85 -7.65 10.41
C VAL A 51 -5.50 -7.63 11.11
N LEU A 52 -5.45 -6.95 12.25
CA LEU A 52 -4.26 -6.83 13.07
C LEU A 52 -4.18 -7.99 14.05
N THR A 53 -3.01 -8.62 14.13
CA THR A 53 -2.71 -9.62 15.15
C THR A 53 -1.81 -9.00 16.21
N GLY A 54 -2.09 -9.31 17.48
CA GLY A 54 -1.22 -8.91 18.57
C GLY A 54 0.22 -9.39 18.32
N SER A 55 1.21 -8.54 18.54
CA SER A 55 2.60 -9.01 18.61
C SER A 55 2.81 -9.73 19.93
N PHE A 56 3.47 -10.90 19.90
CA PHE A 56 3.93 -11.58 21.11
C PHE A 56 5.04 -10.80 21.84
N PHE A 57 5.69 -9.84 21.18
CA PHE A 57 6.92 -9.19 21.66
C PHE A 57 6.82 -7.68 21.88
N GLY A 58 5.61 -7.09 21.94
CA GLY A 58 5.48 -5.66 22.24
C GLY A 58 4.08 -5.07 22.02
N PRO A 59 3.91 -3.76 22.27
CA PRO A 59 2.62 -3.08 22.16
C PRO A 59 2.17 -2.85 20.71
N HIS A 60 3.06 -3.05 19.73
CA HIS A 60 2.74 -2.86 18.31
C HIS A 60 1.98 -4.07 17.78
N THR A 61 0.88 -3.81 17.07
CA THR A 61 0.16 -4.84 16.33
C THR A 61 0.40 -4.64 14.84
N THR A 62 0.87 -5.67 14.16
CA THR A 62 1.09 -5.66 12.71
C THR A 62 0.09 -6.59 12.04
N GLY A 63 -0.10 -6.41 10.74
CA GLY A 63 -0.97 -7.28 9.95
C GLY A 63 -0.59 -7.26 8.48
N SER A 64 -0.85 -8.38 7.80
CA SER A 64 -0.71 -8.55 6.34
C SER A 64 -2.02 -9.02 5.69
N VAL A 65 -3.10 -9.06 6.47
CA VAL A 65 -4.42 -9.56 6.07
C VAL A 65 -5.43 -8.42 6.17
N VAL A 66 -6.39 -8.40 5.25
CA VAL A 66 -7.55 -7.53 5.30
C VAL A 66 -8.85 -8.34 5.28
N ALA A 67 -9.92 -7.79 5.82
CA ALA A 67 -11.27 -8.34 5.74
C ALA A 67 -12.14 -7.49 4.81
N ASP A 68 -12.93 -8.13 3.96
CA ASP A 68 -13.97 -7.45 3.18
C ASP A 68 -15.23 -7.17 4.01
N ALA A 69 -16.23 -6.50 3.42
CA ALA A 69 -17.49 -6.16 4.08
C ALA A 69 -18.30 -7.38 4.60
N ARG A 70 -17.98 -8.59 4.13
CA ARG A 70 -18.59 -9.85 4.60
C ARG A 70 -17.73 -10.56 5.66
N GLY A 71 -16.63 -9.95 6.09
CA GLY A 71 -15.69 -10.51 7.04
C GLY A 71 -14.75 -11.58 6.44
N ARG A 72 -14.73 -11.78 5.12
CA ARG A 72 -13.81 -12.75 4.49
C ARG A 72 -12.40 -12.17 4.49
N ARG A 73 -11.43 -13.00 4.85
CA ARG A 73 -10.01 -12.60 4.98
C ARG A 73 -9.26 -12.81 3.66
N HIS A 74 -8.45 -11.84 3.30
CA HIS A 74 -7.64 -11.82 2.08
C HIS A 74 -6.22 -11.39 2.40
N ILE A 75 -5.24 -11.87 1.63
CA ILE A 75 -3.87 -11.37 1.71
C ILE A 75 -3.88 -9.95 1.14
N ALA A 76 -3.51 -8.96 1.96
CA ALA A 76 -3.65 -7.55 1.61
C ALA A 76 -2.84 -7.19 0.36
N LEU A 77 -1.63 -7.72 0.23
CA LEU A 77 -0.75 -7.45 -0.90
C LEU A 77 -1.39 -7.85 -2.24
N LEU A 78 -1.88 -9.09 -2.33
CA LEU A 78 -2.53 -9.60 -3.55
C LEU A 78 -3.85 -8.87 -3.82
N THR A 79 -4.60 -8.57 -2.76
CA THR A 79 -5.85 -7.80 -2.86
C THR A 79 -5.58 -6.40 -3.43
N ALA A 80 -4.52 -5.73 -2.98
CA ALA A 80 -4.13 -4.42 -3.48
C ALA A 80 -3.76 -4.47 -4.98
N TYR A 81 -3.06 -5.51 -5.42
CA TYR A 81 -2.72 -5.66 -6.85
C TYR A 81 -3.97 -5.73 -7.72
N ASP A 82 -4.95 -6.56 -7.32
CA ASP A 82 -6.23 -6.70 -8.03
C ASP A 82 -7.02 -5.38 -8.02
N LEU A 83 -7.09 -4.71 -6.86
CA LEU A 83 -7.81 -3.44 -6.70
C LEU A 83 -7.21 -2.30 -7.52
N LEU A 84 -5.89 -2.23 -7.59
CA LEU A 84 -5.14 -1.25 -8.37
C LEU A 84 -5.08 -1.61 -9.87
N GLY A 85 -5.44 -2.85 -10.22
CA GLY A 85 -5.34 -3.37 -11.58
C GLY A 85 -3.90 -3.50 -12.06
N LEU A 86 -2.99 -3.86 -11.14
CA LEU A 86 -1.56 -4.07 -11.40
C LEU A 86 -1.27 -5.54 -11.69
N THR A 87 -0.23 -5.77 -12.48
CA THR A 87 0.42 -7.08 -12.54
C THR A 87 1.13 -7.39 -11.22
N THR A 88 1.46 -8.66 -10.98
CA THR A 88 2.23 -9.06 -9.80
C THR A 88 3.61 -8.40 -9.76
N ASP A 89 4.24 -8.19 -10.92
CA ASP A 89 5.56 -7.56 -11.03
C ASP A 89 5.50 -6.06 -10.68
N GLU A 90 4.56 -5.31 -11.27
CA GLU A 90 4.35 -3.90 -10.92
C GLU A 90 3.98 -3.73 -9.45
N GLY A 91 3.10 -4.59 -8.96
CA GLY A 91 2.71 -4.62 -7.55
C GLY A 91 3.89 -4.84 -6.63
N ALA A 92 4.78 -5.80 -6.96
CA ALA A 92 5.97 -6.09 -6.16
C ALA A 92 6.96 -4.91 -6.16
N LYS A 93 7.16 -4.24 -7.30
CA LYS A 93 7.99 -3.05 -7.41
C LYS A 93 7.44 -1.90 -6.57
N LEU A 94 6.14 -1.63 -6.66
CA LEU A 94 5.49 -0.55 -5.91
C LEU A 94 5.43 -0.87 -4.39
N ALA A 95 5.38 -2.15 -4.02
CA ALA A 95 5.39 -2.62 -2.64
C ALA A 95 6.79 -2.74 -2.01
N ALA A 96 7.86 -2.42 -2.76
CA ALA A 96 9.22 -2.53 -2.22
C ALA A 96 9.36 -1.69 -0.94
N PRO A 97 9.92 -2.26 0.15
CA PRO A 97 9.88 -1.65 1.48
C PRO A 97 10.74 -0.39 1.62
N TYR A 98 11.65 -0.18 0.66
CA TYR A 98 12.59 0.94 0.62
C TYR A 98 12.14 2.07 -0.32
N ASN A 99 10.94 2.00 -0.90
CA ASN A 99 10.40 3.10 -1.69
C ASN A 99 10.15 4.32 -0.79
N THR A 100 10.70 5.45 -1.18
CA THR A 100 10.38 6.78 -0.62
C THR A 100 9.06 7.30 -1.18
N VAL A 101 8.45 8.28 -0.52
CA VAL A 101 7.23 8.96 -1.04
C VAL A 101 7.47 9.52 -2.45
N ARG A 102 8.67 10.05 -2.72
CA ARG A 102 9.05 10.57 -4.03
C ARG A 102 9.12 9.47 -5.11
N GLN A 103 9.70 8.32 -4.77
CA GLN A 103 9.69 7.16 -5.66
C GLN A 103 8.26 6.71 -5.96
N LEU A 104 7.40 6.62 -4.94
CA LEU A 104 6.00 6.27 -5.12
C LEU A 104 5.28 7.26 -6.03
N GLU A 105 5.53 8.57 -5.90
CA GLU A 105 4.99 9.60 -6.81
C GLU A 105 5.38 9.35 -8.27
N LEU A 106 6.67 9.10 -8.53
CA LEU A 106 7.16 8.84 -9.89
C LEU A 106 6.61 7.53 -10.47
N MET A 107 6.52 6.48 -9.66
CA MET A 107 5.94 5.19 -10.06
C MET A 107 4.46 5.31 -10.35
N VAL A 108 3.70 6.02 -9.51
CA VAL A 108 2.27 6.30 -9.75
C VAL A 108 2.11 7.08 -11.06
N LYS A 109 2.93 8.12 -11.29
CA LYS A 109 2.89 8.87 -12.55
C LYS A 109 3.13 7.98 -13.78
N ALA A 110 4.13 7.10 -13.73
CA ALA A 110 4.38 6.14 -14.81
C ALA A 110 3.17 5.22 -15.05
N LEU A 111 2.59 4.67 -13.97
CA LEU A 111 1.40 3.82 -14.05
C LEU A 111 0.18 4.56 -14.63
N VAL A 112 -0.03 5.82 -14.26
CA VAL A 112 -1.11 6.67 -14.79
C VAL A 112 -0.95 6.93 -16.29
N ASN A 113 0.29 7.09 -16.75
CA ASN A 113 0.60 7.30 -18.17
C ASN A 113 0.50 6.02 -19.03
N GLY A 114 0.21 4.87 -18.44
CA GLY A 114 0.20 3.60 -19.16
C GLY A 114 1.58 2.93 -19.29
N GLU A 115 2.61 3.45 -18.63
CA GLU A 115 3.97 2.91 -18.67
C GLU A 115 4.10 1.68 -17.75
N GLU A 116 5.00 0.77 -18.06
CA GLU A 116 5.40 -0.31 -17.15
C GLU A 116 6.40 0.23 -16.12
N LEU A 117 6.40 -0.35 -14.92
CA LEU A 117 7.36 0.05 -13.90
C LEU A 117 8.75 -0.54 -14.17
N GLY A 118 9.77 0.31 -14.12
CA GLY A 118 11.17 -0.10 -14.07
C GLY A 118 11.57 -0.69 -12.71
N HIS A 119 12.84 -1.01 -12.51
CA HIS A 119 13.32 -1.38 -11.17
C HIS A 119 13.13 -0.18 -10.20
N PRO A 120 12.75 -0.36 -8.93
CA PRO A 120 12.55 0.75 -7.99
C PRO A 120 13.76 1.69 -7.87
N ASP A 121 14.98 1.15 -8.04
CA ASP A 121 16.23 1.93 -8.06
C ASP A 121 16.38 2.88 -9.25
N GLU A 122 15.58 2.74 -10.30
CA GLU A 122 15.59 3.64 -11.46
C GLU A 122 14.82 4.94 -11.17
N TYR A 123 13.97 4.94 -10.15
CA TYR A 123 13.18 6.09 -9.70
C TYR A 123 13.95 6.94 -8.68
N LYS A 124 15.23 7.23 -8.96
CA LYS A 124 16.07 8.08 -8.09
C LYS A 124 16.03 9.53 -8.55
N ASP A 125 16.17 10.43 -7.58
CA ASP A 125 16.71 11.76 -7.81
C ASP A 125 18.25 11.71 -7.69
#